data_AF-A0A1V5TVT7-F1
#
_entry.id   AF-A0A1V5TVT7-F1
#
_cell.length_a   1.000
_cell.length_b   1.000
_cell.length_c   1.000
_cell.angle_alpha   90.00
_cell.angle_beta   90.00
_cell.angle_gamma   90.00
#
_symmetry.space_group_name_H-M   'P 1'
#
loop_
_entity.id
_entity.type
_entity.pdbx_description
1 polymer ?
#
loop_
_entity_poly.entity_id
_entity_poly.type
_entity_poly.pdbx_seq_one_letter_code
_entity_poly.pdbx_strand_id
1 'polypeptide(L)'
;MKMTKSIVAALAACLFFIAALSGCAPNPEKLIIGKWTDSAGLAAYEFMEDGTVRFSVFGADIKGHYAIDKKAGTVTLTGTLLTKSFSRTYRFDVTESTLTLTRIDSGDAAVYTRVAPPTVTQ
;
A
#
# COMPACT_ATOMS: atom_id res chain seq x y z
N MET A 1 -27.54 -23.74 57.98
CA MET A 1 -28.04 -22.59 57.20
C MET A 1 -27.90 -22.93 55.72
N LYS A 2 -29.01 -22.89 54.97
CA LYS A 2 -29.09 -23.09 53.52
C LYS A 2 -28.66 -21.80 52.82
N MET A 3 -27.97 -21.91 51.67
CA MET A 3 -28.12 -21.07 50.46
C MET A 3 -27.01 -21.46 49.47
N THR A 4 -27.23 -22.44 48.58
CA THR A 4 -27.80 -22.34 47.22
C THR A 4 -26.79 -21.90 46.14
N LYS A 5 -26.40 -22.90 45.35
CA LYS A 5 -25.84 -22.87 44.00
C LYS A 5 -26.51 -21.78 43.14
N SER A 6 -25.72 -20.83 42.63
CA SER A 6 -26.01 -20.00 41.43
C SER A 6 -24.81 -19.08 41.14
N ILE A 7 -23.67 -19.64 40.71
CA ILE A 7 -22.52 -18.84 40.23
C ILE A 7 -22.24 -19.10 38.74
N VAL A 8 -22.96 -20.03 38.09
CA VAL A 8 -22.63 -20.45 36.72
C VAL A 8 -23.40 -19.69 35.62
N ALA A 9 -24.39 -18.86 35.97
CA ALA A 9 -25.29 -18.26 34.97
C ALA A 9 -24.96 -16.81 34.54
N ALA A 10 -23.92 -16.16 35.11
CA ALA A 10 -23.67 -14.73 34.88
C ALA A 10 -22.44 -14.41 34.02
N LEU A 11 -21.62 -15.39 33.64
CA LEU A 11 -20.40 -15.15 32.86
C LEU A 11 -20.54 -15.41 31.35
N ALA A 12 -21.71 -15.86 30.88
CA ALA A 12 -21.99 -16.13 29.47
C ALA A 12 -22.57 -14.92 28.70
N ALA A 13 -22.79 -13.78 29.36
CA ALA A 13 -23.43 -12.60 28.77
C ALA A 13 -22.49 -11.41 28.51
N CYS A 14 -21.20 -11.51 28.83
CA CYS A 14 -20.21 -10.44 28.56
C CYS A 14 -19.30 -10.70 27.34
N LEU A 15 -19.46 -11.82 26.64
CA LEU A 15 -18.62 -12.21 25.49
C LEU A 15 -19.23 -11.89 24.12
N PHE A 16 -20.35 -11.17 24.07
CA PHE A 16 -21.02 -10.74 22.82
C PHE A 16 -20.88 -9.23 22.53
N PHE A 17 -19.92 -8.56 23.17
CA PHE A 17 -19.67 -7.12 22.99
C PHE A 17 -18.20 -6.80 22.69
N ILE A 18 -17.50 -7.69 21.98
CA ILE A 18 -16.37 -7.24 21.15
C ILE A 18 -16.97 -6.96 19.80
N ALA A 19 -17.37 -5.69 19.66
CA ALA A 19 -17.79 -5.08 18.42
C ALA A 19 -16.90 -5.57 17.28
N ALA A 20 -17.55 -5.91 16.17
CA ALA A 20 -16.93 -5.99 14.88
C ALA A 20 -16.14 -4.69 14.62
N LEU A 21 -14.88 -4.66 15.02
CA LEU A 21 -13.83 -3.98 14.27
C LEU A 21 -13.61 -4.84 13.02
N SER A 22 -14.64 -4.95 12.18
CA SER A 22 -14.49 -5.34 10.79
C SER A 22 -13.58 -4.28 10.21
N GLY A 23 -12.28 -4.59 10.24
CA GLY A 23 -11.23 -3.66 9.96
C GLY A 23 -11.56 -2.92 8.69
N CYS A 24 -11.59 -1.59 8.76
CA CYS A 24 -11.24 -0.79 7.62
C CYS A 24 -9.74 -1.05 7.41
N ALA A 25 -9.38 -2.26 7.00
CA ALA A 25 -8.05 -2.55 6.52
C ALA A 25 -7.90 -1.63 5.31
N PRO A 26 -6.99 -0.64 5.38
CA PRO A 26 -6.89 0.35 4.35
C PRO A 26 -6.61 -0.37 3.03
N ASN A 27 -7.46 -0.09 2.05
CA ASN A 27 -7.44 -0.81 0.79
C ASN A 27 -6.09 -0.54 0.10
N PRO A 28 -5.25 -1.56 -0.14
CA PRO A 28 -3.91 -1.36 -0.69
C PRO A 28 -3.91 -0.58 -2.01
N GLU A 29 -4.99 -0.69 -2.79
CA GLU A 29 -5.15 0.04 -4.05
C GLU A 29 -5.27 1.56 -3.87
N LYS A 30 -5.86 1.99 -2.76
CA LYS A 30 -5.97 3.41 -2.41
C LYS A 30 -4.73 3.89 -1.67
N LEU A 31 -4.11 3.02 -0.88
CA LEU A 31 -2.91 3.36 -0.13
C LEU A 31 -1.72 3.64 -1.05
N ILE A 32 -1.56 2.92 -2.15
CA ILE A 32 -0.42 3.14 -3.06
C ILE A 32 -0.48 4.48 -3.79
N ILE A 33 -1.66 5.11 -3.88
CA ILE A 33 -1.83 6.43 -4.50
C ILE A 33 -0.99 7.48 -3.76
N GLY A 34 -0.37 8.36 -4.53
CA GLY A 34 0.50 9.42 -4.06
C GLY A 34 1.96 9.24 -4.49
N LYS A 35 2.81 10.10 -3.93
CA LYS A 35 4.23 10.19 -4.28
C LYS A 35 5.10 9.45 -3.26
N TRP A 36 6.07 8.72 -3.78
CA TRP A 36 7.00 7.86 -3.05
C TRP A 36 8.41 8.11 -3.55
N THR A 37 9.39 8.17 -2.65
CA THR A 37 10.80 8.38 -3.00
C THR A 37 11.69 7.39 -2.27
N ASP A 38 12.79 6.99 -2.90
CA ASP A 38 13.83 6.24 -2.22
C ASP A 38 14.55 7.11 -1.17
N SER A 39 15.36 6.47 -0.33
CA SER A 39 16.08 7.15 0.75
C SER A 39 17.07 8.21 0.25
N ALA A 40 17.54 8.09 -0.98
CA ALA A 40 18.47 9.03 -1.61
C ALA A 40 17.79 10.20 -2.33
N GLY A 41 16.48 10.15 -2.55
CA GLY A 41 15.77 11.15 -3.36
C GLY A 41 16.06 11.07 -4.86
N LEU A 42 16.64 9.96 -5.33
CA LEU A 42 17.10 9.78 -6.72
C LEU A 42 16.07 9.06 -7.58
N ALA A 43 15.24 8.22 -6.96
CA ALA A 43 14.17 7.47 -7.61
C ALA A 43 12.84 7.73 -6.92
N ALA A 44 11.82 8.07 -7.71
CA ALA A 44 10.48 8.31 -7.20
C ALA A 44 9.38 7.73 -8.09
N TYR A 45 8.26 7.39 -7.46
CA TYR A 45 7.03 6.98 -8.11
C TYR A 45 5.90 7.91 -7.67
N GLU A 46 5.06 8.34 -8.59
CA GLU A 46 3.82 9.05 -8.26
C GLU A 46 2.65 8.32 -8.92
N PHE A 47 1.86 7.62 -8.11
CA PHE A 47 0.68 6.87 -8.54
C PHE A 47 -0.54 7.77 -8.46
N MET A 48 -1.29 7.86 -9.56
CA MET A 48 -2.49 8.69 -9.68
C MET A 48 -3.74 7.81 -9.74
N GLU A 49 -4.88 8.31 -9.24
CA GLU A 49 -6.13 7.53 -9.15
C GLU A 49 -6.65 7.04 -10.51
N ASP A 50 -6.24 7.68 -11.62
CA ASP A 50 -6.64 7.34 -12.98
C ASP A 50 -5.87 6.14 -13.57
N GLY A 51 -5.00 5.49 -12.81
CA GLY A 51 -4.18 4.37 -13.27
C GLY A 51 -2.89 4.78 -13.97
N THR A 52 -2.55 6.07 -13.98
CA THR A 52 -1.27 6.56 -14.50
C THR A 52 -0.22 6.62 -13.40
N VAL A 53 1.05 6.50 -13.79
CA VAL A 53 2.19 6.60 -12.87
C VAL A 53 3.30 7.43 -13.50
N ARG A 54 3.93 8.28 -12.69
CA ARG A 54 5.17 8.98 -13.07
C ARG A 54 6.35 8.30 -12.40
N PHE A 55 7.36 7.96 -13.19
CA PHE A 55 8.64 7.47 -12.72
C PHE A 55 9.65 8.60 -12.82
N SER A 56 10.26 8.98 -11.71
CA SER A 56 11.37 9.94 -11.68
C SER A 56 12.66 9.18 -11.39
N VAL A 57 13.67 9.33 -12.24
CA VAL A 57 15.01 8.75 -12.02
C VAL A 57 16.04 9.81 -12.39
N PHE A 58 16.93 10.17 -11.45
CA PHE A 58 17.93 11.24 -11.63
C PHE A 58 17.34 12.56 -12.18
N GLY A 59 16.13 12.91 -11.74
CA GLY A 59 15.42 14.12 -12.16
C GLY A 59 14.76 14.05 -13.55
N ALA A 60 14.89 12.93 -14.27
CA ALA A 60 14.16 12.70 -15.51
C ALA A 60 12.85 11.97 -15.23
N ASP A 61 11.76 12.47 -15.84
CA ASP A 61 10.42 11.94 -15.64
C ASP A 61 9.91 11.14 -16.83
N ILE A 62 9.38 9.96 -16.54
CA ILE A 62 8.78 9.05 -17.51
C ILE A 62 7.34 8.83 -17.08
N LYS A 63 6.40 9.06 -18.00
CA LYS A 63 4.99 8.72 -17.78
C LYS A 63 4.74 7.27 -18.17
N GLY A 64 3.89 6.60 -17.40
CA GLY A 64 3.44 5.25 -17.65
C GLY A 64 2.08 4.98 -17.04
N HIS A 65 1.73 3.70 -17.01
CA HIS A 65 0.49 3.20 -16.42
C HIS A 65 0.81 2.11 -15.41
N TYR A 66 -0.11 1.90 -14.48
CA TYR A 66 -0.04 0.79 -13.56
C TYR A 66 -1.37 0.04 -13.48
N ALA A 67 -1.29 -1.25 -13.20
CA ALA A 67 -2.44 -2.11 -12.98
C ALA A 67 -2.20 -2.98 -11.76
N ILE A 68 -3.16 -2.99 -10.83
CA ILE A 68 -3.10 -3.76 -9.59
C ILE A 68 -3.91 -5.05 -9.75
N ASP A 69 -3.27 -6.19 -9.50
CA ASP A 69 -3.96 -7.46 -9.26
C ASP A 69 -4.07 -7.66 -7.75
N LYS A 70 -5.29 -7.48 -7.23
CA LYS A 70 -5.61 -7.59 -5.80
C LYS A 70 -5.47 -9.02 -5.28
N LYS A 71 -5.78 -10.02 -6.12
CA LYS A 71 -5.74 -11.42 -5.70
C LYS A 71 -4.30 -11.90 -5.57
N ALA A 72 -3.45 -11.45 -6.49
CA ALA A 72 -2.02 -11.77 -6.48
C ALA A 72 -1.20 -10.87 -5.55
N GLY A 73 -1.71 -9.69 -5.16
CA GLY A 73 -0.95 -8.70 -4.39
C GLY A 73 0.17 -8.08 -5.23
N THR A 74 -0.08 -7.87 -6.52
CA THR A 74 0.94 -7.41 -7.47
C THR A 74 0.53 -6.14 -8.19
N VAL A 75 1.51 -5.34 -8.57
CA VAL A 75 1.35 -4.17 -9.43
C VAL A 75 2.21 -4.35 -10.69
N THR A 76 1.62 -4.18 -11.86
CA THR A 76 2.33 -4.15 -13.14
C THR A 76 2.50 -2.72 -13.58
N LEU A 77 3.74 -2.32 -13.86
CA LEU A 77 4.13 -1.00 -14.33
C LEU A 77 4.49 -1.08 -15.80
N THR A 78 3.86 -0.25 -16.62
CA THR A 78 4.14 -0.14 -18.05
C THR A 78 4.54 1.28 -18.41
N GLY A 79 5.46 1.42 -19.35
CA GLY A 79 5.89 2.73 -19.81
C GLY A 79 6.75 2.63 -21.06
N THR A 80 7.08 3.78 -21.62
CA THR A 80 7.95 3.88 -22.80
C THR A 80 9.06 4.88 -22.52
N LEU A 81 10.29 4.45 -22.71
CA LEU A 81 11.47 5.31 -22.65
C LEU A 81 12.09 5.39 -24.05
N LEU A 82 12.12 6.61 -24.60
CA LEU A 82 12.54 6.88 -25.97
C LEU A 82 11.70 6.09 -26.99
N THR A 83 12.18 4.93 -27.41
CA THR A 83 11.51 4.04 -28.38
C THR A 83 11.30 2.62 -27.84
N LYS A 84 11.62 2.37 -26.56
CA LYS A 84 11.51 1.05 -25.94
C LYS A 84 10.41 1.05 -24.89
N SER A 85 9.43 0.19 -25.08
CA SER A 85 8.42 -0.09 -24.07
C SER A 85 8.95 -1.10 -23.06
N PHE A 86 8.53 -0.95 -21.81
CA PHE A 86 8.78 -1.92 -20.75
C PHE A 86 7.47 -2.28 -20.05
N SER A 87 7.45 -3.48 -19.50
CA SER A 87 6.42 -3.97 -18.58
C SER A 87 7.13 -4.73 -17.47
N ARG A 88 6.88 -4.35 -16.22
CA ARG A 88 7.47 -5.03 -15.05
C ARG A 88 6.42 -5.23 -13.98
N THR A 89 6.37 -6.43 -13.43
CA THR A 89 5.45 -6.78 -12.35
C THR A 89 6.20 -6.92 -11.03
N TYR A 90 5.63 -6.32 -10.00
CA TYR A 90 6.16 -6.32 -8.64
C TYR A 90 5.11 -6.89 -7.71
N ARG A 91 5.54 -7.66 -6.70
CA ARG A 91 4.77 -7.77 -5.47
C ARG A 91 4.91 -6.44 -4.73
N PHE A 92 3.81 -5.91 -4.22
CA PHE A 92 3.84 -4.67 -3.46
C PHE A 92 3.30 -4.88 -2.05
N ASP A 93 3.94 -4.23 -1.08
CA ASP A 93 3.45 -4.08 0.28
C ASP A 93 3.42 -2.58 0.58
N VAL A 94 2.28 -2.09 1.08
CA VAL A 94 2.07 -0.67 1.27
C VAL A 94 1.42 -0.38 2.61
N THR A 95 2.01 0.59 3.30
CA THR A 95 1.51 1.17 4.56
C THR A 95 1.25 2.66 4.35
N GLU A 96 0.90 3.36 5.42
CA GLU A 96 0.71 4.82 5.36
C GLU A 96 1.99 5.59 5.03
N SER A 97 3.18 5.07 5.34
CA SER A 97 4.44 5.81 5.14
C SER A 97 5.47 5.07 4.29
N THR A 98 5.28 3.76 4.07
CA THR A 98 6.26 2.90 3.40
C THR A 98 5.62 2.12 2.27
N LEU A 99 6.27 2.10 1.11
CA LEU A 99 5.96 1.26 -0.05
C LEU A 99 7.15 0.37 -0.34
N THR A 100 6.94 -0.94 -0.36
CA THR A 100 7.95 -1.92 -0.78
C THR A 100 7.53 -2.51 -2.12
N LEU A 101 8.43 -2.46 -3.10
CA LEU A 101 8.25 -3.10 -4.41
C LEU A 101 9.28 -4.21 -4.56
N THR A 102 8.82 -5.44 -4.67
CA THR A 102 9.68 -6.62 -4.90
C THR A 102 9.45 -7.13 -6.31
N ARG A 103 10.47 -7.10 -7.15
CA ARG A 103 10.42 -7.64 -8.50
C ARG A 103 10.12 -9.14 -8.47
N ILE A 104 9.13 -9.58 -9.25
CA ILE A 104 8.74 -11.00 -9.30
C ILE A 104 9.80 -11.86 -9.99
N ASP A 105 10.47 -11.31 -11.00
CA ASP A 105 11.44 -12.05 -11.83
C ASP A 105 12.78 -12.32 -11.13
N SER A 106 13.22 -11.40 -10.28
CA SER A 106 14.55 -11.37 -9.66
C SER A 106 14.51 -11.51 -8.14
N GLY A 107 13.41 -11.12 -7.51
CA GLY A 107 13.31 -11.03 -6.05
C GLY A 107 13.91 -9.75 -5.46
N ASP A 108 14.49 -8.87 -6.28
CA ASP A 108 15.05 -7.59 -5.83
C ASP A 108 13.94 -6.73 -5.21
N ALA A 109 14.18 -6.24 -4.00
CA ALA A 109 13.25 -5.38 -3.28
C ALA A 109 13.79 -3.95 -3.15
N ALA A 110 12.93 -2.97 -3.39
CA ALA A 110 13.20 -1.57 -3.15
C ALA A 110 12.13 -1.00 -2.19
N VAL A 111 12.58 -0.16 -1.26
CA VAL A 111 11.72 0.47 -0.24
C VAL A 111 11.68 1.97 -0.52
N TYR A 112 10.48 2.52 -0.49
CA TYR A 112 10.19 3.93 -0.74
C TYR A 112 9.41 4.51 0.43
N THR A 113 9.65 5.79 0.71
CA THR A 113 8.96 6.56 1.74
C THR A 113 7.97 7.51 1.09
N ARG A 114 6.79 7.67 1.70
CA ARG A 114 5.76 8.59 1.22
C ARG A 114 6.28 10.02 1.30
N VAL A 115 6.17 10.75 0.19
CA VAL A 115 6.41 12.18 0.14
C VAL A 115 5.13 12.88 0.58
N ALA A 116 5.18 13.58 1.72
CA ALA A 116 4.05 14.40 2.16
C ALA A 116 3.72 15.46 1.10
N PRO A 117 2.43 15.83 0.93
CA PRO A 117 2.09 17.03 0.17
C PRO A 117 2.93 18.19 0.70
N PRO A 118 3.46 19.09 -0.16
CA PRO A 118 4.17 20.26 0.34
C PRO A 118 3.27 20.98 1.35
N THR A 119 3.76 21.18 2.56
CA THR A 119 3.04 21.97 3.56
C THR A 119 2.90 23.38 2.99
N VAL A 120 1.72 23.72 2.48
CA VAL A 120 1.41 25.09 2.09
C VAL A 120 1.45 25.90 3.38
N THR A 121 2.56 26.62 3.59
CA THR A 121 2.65 27.61 4.67
C THR A 121 1.72 28.74 4.25
N GLN A 122 0.61 28.88 4.97
CA GLN A 122 -0.36 29.95 4.77
C GLN A 122 0.17 31.27 5.31
#